data_AF-A0A9D7U9H6-F1
#
_entry.id   AF-A0A9D7U9H6-F1
#
_cell.length_a   1.000
_cell.length_b   1.000
_cell.length_c   1.000
_cell.angle_alpha   90.00
_cell.angle_beta   90.00
_cell.angle_gamma   90.00
#
_symmetry.space_group_name_H-M   'P 1'
#
loop_
_entity.id
_entity.type
_entity.pdbx_description
1 polymer ?
#
loop_
_entity_poly.entity_id
_entity_poly.type
_entity_poly.pdbx_seq_one_letter_code
_entity_poly.pdbx_strand_id
1 'polypeptide(L)'
;MNLYRIRFQTSELQPPPYAHAIELKLELSREKIKYEFELSYLDRDQLTESEILEEGFSLDESVHLRGALGTNWVDFLQNLLKKTEKTFPTEIEESQDYWEVMHENEAFYPKNSGLWKCFVEEFHQAALEQNSLERPLEVQVWRVEPAQTTKYRFLGSFEKREFKLTANNKVVNNFDFGKLNNFLKDYYSGDFIFEKAFESTPKKAGLHVEYGDGMWFLLGEALLVKPSKIISWIESHP
;
A
#
# COMPACT_ATOMS: atom_id res chain seq x y z
N MET A 1 -27.10 -9.42 6.36
CA MET A 1 -25.65 -9.65 6.33
C MET A 1 -25.35 -9.89 4.87
N ASN A 2 -24.51 -9.05 4.26
CA ASN A 2 -24.34 -9.08 2.80
C ASN A 2 -23.05 -9.82 2.47
N LEU A 3 -23.15 -10.80 1.59
CA LEU A 3 -22.03 -11.61 1.15
C LEU A 3 -21.52 -11.08 -0.18
N TYR A 4 -20.23 -10.80 -0.25
CA TYR A 4 -19.55 -10.43 -1.48
C TYR A 4 -18.41 -11.40 -1.75
N ARG A 5 -18.18 -11.67 -3.03
CA ARG A 5 -16.94 -12.31 -3.49
C ARG A 5 -16.31 -11.39 -4.53
N ILE A 6 -15.02 -11.14 -4.41
CA ILE A 6 -14.25 -10.36 -5.38
C ILE A 6 -13.11 -11.24 -5.85
N ARG A 7 -12.99 -11.39 -7.17
CA ARG A 7 -11.88 -12.05 -7.82
C ARG A 7 -11.20 -11.06 -8.74
N PHE A 8 -9.89 -10.99 -8.60
CA PHE A 8 -9.01 -10.18 -9.42
C PHE A 8 -7.88 -11.08 -9.91
N GLN A 9 -7.50 -10.95 -11.16
CA GLN A 9 -6.30 -11.58 -11.69
C GLN A 9 -5.63 -10.62 -12.67
N THR A 10 -4.31 -10.53 -12.60
CA THR A 10 -3.52 -9.74 -13.55
C THR A 10 -3.70 -10.25 -14.97
N SER A 11 -3.59 -9.35 -15.95
CA SER A 11 -3.64 -9.71 -17.37
C SER A 11 -2.60 -10.78 -17.74
N GLU A 12 -2.85 -11.52 -18.83
CA GLU A 12 -1.95 -12.59 -19.31
C GLU A 12 -0.59 -12.05 -19.79
N LEU A 13 -0.51 -10.74 -20.05
CA LEU A 13 0.74 -10.07 -20.41
C LEU A 13 1.65 -9.79 -19.21
N GLN A 14 1.16 -9.95 -17.97
CA GLN A 14 1.99 -9.80 -16.78
C GLN A 14 2.86 -11.07 -16.62
N PRO A 15 4.20 -10.98 -16.65
CA PRO A 15 5.05 -12.15 -16.49
C PRO A 15 5.11 -12.63 -15.03
N PRO A 16 5.37 -13.93 -14.77
CA PRO A 16 5.81 -14.39 -13.46
C PRO A 16 7.17 -13.73 -13.10
N PRO A 17 7.49 -13.54 -11.80
CA PRO A 17 6.72 -13.92 -10.61
C PRO A 17 5.65 -12.87 -10.20
N TYR A 18 5.43 -11.84 -11.03
CA TYR A 18 4.52 -10.73 -10.75
C TYR A 18 3.06 -11.02 -11.09
N ALA A 19 2.81 -12.00 -11.96
CA ALA A 19 1.47 -12.49 -12.28
C ALA A 19 0.81 -13.09 -11.02
N HIS A 20 -0.40 -12.64 -10.69
CA HIS A 20 -1.09 -13.10 -9.49
C HIS A 20 -2.62 -12.98 -9.60
N ALA A 21 -3.30 -13.75 -8.76
CA ALA A 21 -4.74 -13.70 -8.53
C ALA A 21 -5.04 -13.43 -7.06
N ILE A 22 -6.06 -12.62 -6.79
CA ILE A 22 -6.59 -12.36 -5.46
C ILE A 22 -8.07 -12.76 -5.41
N GLU A 23 -8.43 -13.54 -4.39
CA GLU A 23 -9.81 -13.83 -4.03
C GLU A 23 -10.14 -13.29 -2.64
N LEU A 24 -11.22 -12.51 -2.57
CA LEU A 24 -11.81 -12.01 -1.34
C LEU A 24 -13.20 -12.58 -1.17
N LYS A 25 -13.47 -13.19 -0.01
CA LYS A 25 -14.84 -13.48 0.45
C LYS A 25 -15.14 -12.58 1.63
N LEU A 26 -16.16 -11.74 1.52
CA LEU A 26 -16.47 -10.70 2.49
C LEU A 26 -17.87 -10.92 3.11
N GLU A 27 -17.95 -10.96 4.43
CA GLU A 27 -19.21 -10.87 5.17
C GLU A 27 -19.37 -9.44 5.72
N LEU A 28 -20.25 -8.67 5.10
CA LEU A 28 -20.47 -7.28 5.45
C LEU A 28 -21.54 -7.12 6.54
N SER A 29 -21.17 -6.40 7.59
CA SER A 29 -22.05 -5.89 8.63
C SER A 29 -21.96 -4.36 8.71
N ARG A 30 -22.71 -3.72 9.61
CA ARG A 30 -22.62 -2.26 9.82
C ARG A 30 -21.28 -1.82 10.43
N GLU A 31 -20.65 -2.69 11.22
CA GLU A 31 -19.48 -2.32 12.03
C GLU A 31 -18.16 -2.86 11.49
N LYS A 32 -18.23 -3.94 10.71
CA LYS A 32 -17.04 -4.64 10.22
C LYS A 32 -17.27 -5.44 8.94
N ILE A 33 -16.18 -5.69 8.23
CA ILE A 33 -16.05 -6.66 7.15
C ILE A 33 -15.29 -7.86 7.69
N LYS A 34 -15.92 -9.02 7.86
CA LYS A 34 -15.13 -10.25 8.02
C LYS A 34 -14.66 -10.71 6.65
N TYR A 35 -13.47 -11.28 6.57
CA TYR A 35 -12.92 -11.71 5.30
C TYR A 35 -12.21 -13.06 5.36
N GLU A 36 -12.23 -13.74 4.22
CA GLU A 36 -11.20 -14.69 3.78
C GLU A 36 -10.48 -14.06 2.60
N PHE A 37 -9.15 -13.97 2.69
CA PHE A 37 -8.26 -13.44 1.67
C PHE A 37 -7.37 -14.57 1.15
N GLU A 38 -7.22 -14.63 -0.16
CA GLU A 38 -6.30 -15.54 -0.85
C GLU A 38 -5.56 -14.77 -1.92
N LEU A 39 -4.23 -14.87 -1.92
CA LEU A 39 -3.33 -14.44 -2.98
C LEU A 39 -2.64 -15.69 -3.53
N SER A 40 -2.64 -15.85 -4.84
CA SER A 40 -1.97 -16.94 -5.54
C SER A 40 -1.09 -16.38 -6.63
N TYR A 41 0.18 -16.76 -6.66
CA TYR A 41 1.08 -16.38 -7.76
C TYR A 41 0.86 -17.32 -8.95
N LEU A 42 0.84 -16.76 -10.14
CA LEU A 42 0.55 -17.49 -11.37
C LEU A 42 1.84 -17.82 -12.11
N ASP A 43 1.85 -18.99 -12.76
CA ASP A 43 2.91 -19.44 -13.68
C ASP A 43 4.34 -19.44 -13.09
N ARG A 44 4.47 -19.52 -11.77
CA ARG A 44 5.77 -19.58 -11.09
C ARG A 44 6.52 -20.89 -11.30
N ASP A 45 5.82 -21.96 -11.67
CA ASP A 45 6.42 -23.23 -12.07
C ASP A 45 7.30 -23.12 -13.32
N GLN A 46 7.20 -22.00 -14.05
CA GLN A 46 8.08 -21.66 -15.18
C GLN A 46 9.41 -21.03 -14.76
N LEU A 47 9.57 -20.68 -13.48
CA LEU A 47 10.78 -20.05 -12.93
C LEU A 47 11.55 -21.02 -12.05
N THR A 48 12.88 -20.85 -12.02
CA THR A 48 13.74 -21.50 -11.04
C THR A 48 13.59 -20.82 -9.67
N GLU A 49 13.90 -21.56 -8.60
CA GLU A 49 13.92 -21.00 -7.24
C GLU A 49 14.84 -19.78 -7.12
N SER A 50 15.98 -19.78 -7.81
CA SER A 50 16.92 -18.66 -7.84
C SER A 50 16.29 -17.41 -8.47
N GLU A 51 15.59 -17.56 -9.60
CA GLU A 51 14.90 -16.44 -10.25
C GLU A 51 13.82 -15.84 -9.34
N ILE A 52 13.05 -16.67 -8.63
CA ILE A 52 12.01 -16.19 -7.70
C ILE A 52 12.63 -15.38 -6.55
N LEU A 53 13.72 -15.89 -5.96
CA LEU A 53 14.39 -15.25 -4.83
C LEU A 53 15.16 -13.98 -5.26
N GLU A 54 15.77 -13.97 -6.44
CA GLU A 54 16.49 -12.82 -6.99
C GLU A 54 15.54 -11.64 -7.27
N GLU A 55 14.30 -11.91 -7.67
CA GLU A 55 13.23 -10.92 -7.81
C GLU A 55 12.62 -10.49 -6.46
N GLY A 56 13.10 -11.06 -5.34
CA GLY A 56 12.70 -10.65 -3.98
C GLY A 56 11.41 -11.29 -3.47
N PHE A 57 10.93 -12.36 -4.12
CA PHE A 57 9.74 -13.09 -3.68
C PHE A 57 10.09 -14.29 -2.79
N SER A 58 9.17 -14.71 -1.92
CA SER A 58 9.29 -16.01 -1.24
C SER A 58 8.91 -17.16 -2.18
N LEU A 59 9.31 -18.38 -1.82
CA LEU A 59 8.92 -19.62 -2.50
C LEU A 59 7.48 -20.05 -2.18
N ASP A 60 6.78 -19.34 -1.30
CA ASP A 60 5.38 -19.63 -1.01
C ASP A 60 4.52 -19.31 -2.25
N GLU A 61 3.73 -20.27 -2.68
CA GLU A 61 2.89 -20.14 -3.88
C GLU A 61 1.59 -19.37 -3.60
N SER A 62 1.14 -19.35 -2.33
CA SER A 62 -0.08 -18.66 -1.93
C SER A 62 -0.04 -18.12 -0.50
N VAL A 63 -0.84 -17.09 -0.27
CA VAL A 63 -1.08 -16.49 1.05
C VAL A 63 -2.57 -16.59 1.35
N HIS A 64 -2.92 -17.23 2.47
CA HIS A 64 -4.31 -17.37 2.93
C HIS A 64 -4.48 -16.72 4.30
N LEU A 65 -5.36 -15.71 4.38
CA LEU A 65 -5.58 -14.93 5.60
C LEU A 65 -7.07 -14.84 5.92
N ARG A 66 -7.38 -14.70 7.21
CA ARG A 66 -8.73 -14.47 7.70
C ARG A 66 -8.72 -13.38 8.75
N GLY A 67 -9.77 -12.58 8.80
CA GLY A 67 -9.84 -11.52 9.79
C GLY A 67 -11.12 -10.71 9.75
N ALA A 68 -11.06 -9.54 10.37
CA ALA A 68 -12.17 -8.60 10.39
C ALA A 68 -11.68 -7.15 10.42
N LEU A 69 -11.98 -6.39 9.37
CA LEU A 69 -11.67 -4.96 9.27
C LEU A 69 -12.84 -4.11 9.77
N GLY A 70 -12.54 -2.96 10.37
CA GLY A 70 -13.55 -2.11 11.02
C GLY A 70 -14.41 -1.27 10.07
N THR A 71 -15.15 -0.33 10.63
CA THR A 71 -16.11 0.55 9.93
C THR A 71 -15.49 1.32 8.77
N ASN A 72 -14.22 1.73 8.88
CA ASN A 72 -13.52 2.49 7.84
C ASN A 72 -13.46 1.73 6.51
N TRP A 73 -13.34 0.40 6.58
CA TRP A 73 -13.37 -0.49 5.41
C TRP A 73 -14.78 -0.74 4.91
N VAL A 74 -15.77 -0.86 5.82
CA VAL A 74 -17.20 -0.92 5.47
C VAL A 74 -17.59 0.29 4.63
N ASP A 75 -17.25 1.49 5.10
CA ASP A 75 -17.55 2.75 4.43
C ASP A 75 -16.84 2.84 3.08
N PHE A 76 -15.58 2.40 3.00
CA PHE A 76 -14.83 2.40 1.75
C PHE A 76 -15.47 1.49 0.70
N LEU A 77 -15.77 0.23 1.03
CA LEU A 77 -16.41 -0.71 0.12
C LEU A 77 -17.81 -0.22 -0.31
N GLN A 78 -18.61 0.29 0.63
CA GLN A 78 -19.93 0.84 0.29
C GLN A 78 -19.84 2.04 -0.66
N ASN A 79 -18.87 2.93 -0.45
CA ASN A 79 -18.64 4.07 -1.34
C ASN A 79 -18.13 3.64 -2.71
N LEU A 80 -17.27 2.61 -2.78
CA LEU A 80 -16.81 2.02 -4.03
C LEU A 80 -17.99 1.42 -4.81
N LEU A 81 -18.82 0.60 -4.15
CA LEU A 81 -20.02 0.00 -4.75
C LEU A 81 -20.99 1.05 -5.29
N LYS A 82 -21.26 2.13 -4.53
CA LYS A 82 -22.14 3.23 -4.98
C LYS A 82 -21.65 3.93 -6.25
N LYS A 83 -20.33 3.98 -6.45
CA LYS A 83 -19.69 4.61 -7.62
C LYS A 83 -19.48 3.64 -8.79
N THR A 84 -19.80 2.36 -8.60
CA THR A 84 -19.49 1.32 -9.58
C THR A 84 -20.60 1.19 -10.60
N GLU A 85 -20.26 1.42 -11.87
CA GLU A 85 -21.07 1.01 -13.00
C GLU A 85 -20.74 -0.45 -13.33
N LYS A 86 -21.78 -1.30 -13.35
CA LYS A 86 -21.65 -2.73 -13.63
C LYS A 86 -21.59 -2.99 -15.14
N THR A 87 -20.70 -3.87 -15.56
CA THR A 87 -20.61 -4.41 -16.92
C THR A 87 -20.65 -5.94 -16.90
N PHE A 88 -20.94 -6.53 -18.06
CA PHE A 88 -21.10 -7.97 -18.22
C PHE A 88 -20.40 -8.40 -19.53
N PRO A 89 -19.06 -8.32 -19.59
CA PRO A 89 -18.33 -8.72 -20.78
C PRO A 89 -18.51 -10.22 -21.04
N THR A 90 -18.58 -10.60 -22.31
CA THR A 90 -18.63 -12.00 -22.73
C THR A 90 -17.24 -12.58 -22.97
N GLU A 91 -16.25 -11.72 -23.24
CA GLU A 91 -14.85 -12.06 -23.49
C GLU A 91 -13.96 -11.00 -22.84
N ILE A 92 -12.74 -11.38 -22.47
CA ILE A 92 -11.72 -10.52 -21.88
C ILE A 92 -10.51 -10.60 -22.78
N GLU A 93 -9.93 -9.46 -23.13
CA GLU A 93 -8.70 -9.42 -23.93
C GLU A 93 -7.50 -9.82 -23.07
N GLU A 94 -6.49 -10.47 -23.64
CA GLU A 94 -5.26 -10.90 -22.95
C GLU A 94 -4.54 -9.74 -22.22
N SER A 95 -4.71 -8.51 -22.71
CA SER A 95 -4.12 -7.30 -22.13
C SER A 95 -4.88 -6.73 -20.92
N GLN A 96 -6.08 -7.25 -20.63
CA GLN A 96 -6.95 -6.75 -19.58
C GLN A 96 -6.85 -7.62 -18.32
N ASP A 97 -6.87 -6.96 -17.16
CA ASP A 97 -7.01 -7.64 -15.87
C ASP A 97 -8.41 -8.30 -15.79
N TYR A 98 -8.48 -9.52 -15.25
CA TYR A 98 -9.73 -10.20 -14.96
C TYR A 98 -10.37 -9.65 -13.68
N TRP A 99 -11.70 -9.45 -13.71
CA TRP A 99 -12.46 -8.96 -12.57
C TRP A 99 -13.81 -9.67 -12.44
N GLU A 100 -14.12 -10.24 -11.28
CA GLU A 100 -15.48 -10.69 -10.99
C GLU A 100 -15.87 -10.22 -9.60
N VAL A 101 -16.91 -9.39 -9.52
CA VAL A 101 -17.55 -9.01 -8.26
C VAL A 101 -18.91 -9.67 -8.20
N MET A 102 -19.07 -10.57 -7.23
CA MET A 102 -20.31 -11.24 -6.95
C MET A 102 -20.95 -10.65 -5.70
N HIS A 103 -22.22 -10.27 -5.81
CA HIS A 103 -23.06 -9.93 -4.66
C HIS A 103 -24.30 -10.81 -4.70
N GLU A 104 -24.48 -11.61 -3.65
CA GLU A 104 -25.50 -12.66 -3.61
C GLU A 104 -25.36 -13.62 -4.81
N ASN A 105 -26.22 -13.49 -5.83
CA ASN A 105 -26.22 -14.35 -7.02
C ASN A 105 -25.94 -13.59 -8.33
N GLU A 106 -25.58 -12.30 -8.25
CA GLU A 106 -25.27 -11.49 -9.42
C GLU A 106 -23.76 -11.24 -9.50
N ALA A 107 -23.14 -11.73 -10.57
CA ALA A 107 -21.74 -11.46 -10.90
C ALA A 107 -21.67 -10.32 -11.92
N PHE A 108 -20.76 -9.37 -11.71
CA PHE A 108 -20.52 -8.26 -12.62
C PHE A 108 -19.04 -7.86 -12.66
N TYR A 109 -18.68 -7.12 -13.71
CA TYR A 109 -17.36 -6.51 -13.87
C TYR A 109 -17.48 -5.02 -13.55
N PRO A 110 -16.56 -4.43 -12.78
CA PRO A 110 -16.60 -3.01 -12.49
C PRO A 110 -15.99 -2.21 -13.65
N LYS A 111 -16.75 -1.29 -14.25
CA LYS A 111 -16.23 -0.40 -15.29
C LYS A 111 -15.09 0.51 -14.79
N ASN A 112 -15.12 0.86 -13.51
CA ASN A 112 -14.12 1.65 -12.80
C ASN A 112 -13.01 0.76 -12.21
N SER A 113 -12.44 -0.15 -13.00
CA SER A 113 -11.46 -1.16 -12.58
C SER A 113 -10.26 -0.57 -11.82
N GLY A 114 -9.79 0.64 -12.18
CA GLY A 114 -8.71 1.30 -11.44
C GLY A 114 -9.03 1.60 -9.97
N LEU A 115 -10.28 1.91 -9.62
CA LEU A 115 -10.69 2.10 -8.21
C LEU A 115 -10.79 0.77 -7.46
N TRP A 116 -11.20 -0.29 -8.16
CA TRP A 116 -11.26 -1.64 -7.60
C TRP A 116 -9.87 -2.23 -7.39
N LYS A 117 -8.93 -1.98 -8.30
CA LYS A 117 -7.52 -2.33 -8.16
C LYS A 117 -6.92 -1.70 -6.91
N CYS A 118 -7.10 -0.38 -6.76
CA CYS A 118 -6.69 0.35 -5.56
C CYS A 118 -7.33 -0.26 -4.29
N PHE A 119 -8.63 -0.59 -4.32
CA PHE A 119 -9.27 -1.24 -3.18
C PHE A 119 -8.64 -2.60 -2.83
N VAL A 120 -8.41 -3.47 -3.82
CA VAL A 120 -7.83 -4.81 -3.59
C VAL A 120 -6.39 -4.72 -3.09
N GLU A 121 -5.58 -3.82 -3.66
CA GLU A 121 -4.20 -3.56 -3.24
C GLU A 121 -4.15 -3.04 -1.80
N GLU A 122 -4.96 -2.04 -1.46
CA GLU A 122 -5.04 -1.52 -0.09
C GLU A 122 -5.59 -2.57 0.88
N PHE A 123 -6.53 -3.42 0.45
CA PHE A 123 -7.12 -4.46 1.29
C PHE A 123 -6.10 -5.57 1.58
N HIS A 124 -5.30 -5.94 0.58
CA HIS A 124 -4.19 -6.87 0.74
C HIS A 124 -3.24 -6.38 1.83
N GLN A 125 -2.80 -5.12 1.75
CA GLN A 125 -1.94 -4.50 2.77
C GLN A 125 -2.60 -4.50 4.16
N ALA A 126 -3.90 -4.18 4.25
CA ALA A 126 -4.64 -4.25 5.50
C ALA A 126 -4.72 -5.66 6.10
N ALA A 127 -4.86 -6.68 5.26
CA ALA A 127 -4.87 -8.08 5.70
C ALA A 127 -3.50 -8.52 6.22
N LEU A 128 -2.41 -8.12 5.56
CA LEU A 128 -1.03 -8.38 6.01
C LEU A 128 -0.74 -7.69 7.36
N GLU A 129 -1.11 -6.40 7.49
CA GLU A 129 -0.96 -5.65 8.75
C GLU A 129 -1.73 -6.33 9.90
N GLN A 130 -3.01 -6.65 9.69
CA GLN A 130 -3.84 -7.25 10.74
C GLN A 130 -3.34 -8.63 11.19
N ASN A 131 -2.74 -9.40 10.28
CA ASN A 131 -2.17 -10.72 10.56
C ASN A 131 -0.70 -10.65 11.02
N SER A 132 -0.15 -9.45 11.23
CA SER A 132 1.24 -9.24 11.68
C SER A 132 2.32 -9.81 10.75
N LEU A 133 1.98 -10.01 9.47
CA LEU A 133 2.95 -10.40 8.43
C LEU A 133 3.74 -9.17 7.96
N GLU A 134 3.11 -7.99 7.97
CA GLU A 134 3.76 -6.72 7.73
C GLU A 134 3.46 -5.73 8.86
N ARG A 135 4.37 -4.78 9.07
CA ARG A 135 4.16 -3.69 10.02
C ARG A 135 3.49 -2.52 9.31
N PRO A 136 2.66 -1.72 10.00
CA PRO A 136 2.19 -0.45 9.48
C PRO A 136 3.35 0.43 9.02
N LEU A 137 3.12 1.20 7.95
CA LEU A 137 4.11 2.10 7.38
C LEU A 137 4.61 3.11 8.43
N GLU A 138 5.93 3.18 8.59
CA GLU A 138 6.61 4.20 9.36
C GLU A 138 7.73 4.81 8.52
N VAL A 139 7.62 6.12 8.24
CA VAL A 139 8.64 6.88 7.54
C VAL A 139 9.21 7.94 8.47
N GLN A 140 10.53 7.92 8.64
CA GLN A 140 11.25 8.85 9.53
C GLN A 140 11.89 9.99 8.74
N VAL A 141 11.62 11.22 9.18
CA VAL A 141 12.24 12.43 8.63
C VAL A 141 12.80 13.28 9.76
N TRP A 142 14.09 13.57 9.76
CA TRP A 142 14.73 14.40 10.78
C TRP A 142 15.13 15.75 10.19
N ARG A 143 14.60 16.82 10.79
CA ARG A 143 15.06 18.19 10.51
C ARG A 143 16.11 18.55 11.54
N VAL A 144 17.37 18.57 11.11
CA VAL A 144 18.52 18.94 11.94
C VAL A 144 18.85 20.40 11.71
N GLU A 145 18.84 21.18 12.78
CA GLU A 145 19.23 22.60 12.81
C GLU A 145 20.33 22.79 13.86
N PRO A 146 21.12 23.87 13.81
CA PRO A 146 22.25 24.07 14.74
C PRO A 146 21.87 24.02 16.22
N ALA A 147 20.65 24.44 16.57
CA ALA A 147 20.18 24.52 17.95
C ALA A 147 19.25 23.38 18.37
N GLN A 148 18.61 22.71 17.40
CA GLN A 148 17.57 21.72 17.69
C GLN A 148 17.46 20.68 16.58
N THR A 149 16.97 19.49 16.94
CA THR A 149 16.57 18.48 15.96
C THR A 149 15.12 18.13 16.19
N THR A 150 14.30 18.26 15.14
CA THR A 150 12.91 17.85 15.17
C THR A 150 12.76 16.53 14.42
N LYS A 151 12.24 15.52 15.12
CA LYS A 151 12.01 14.18 14.58
C LYS A 151 10.57 14.06 14.13
N TYR A 152 10.36 14.00 12.82
CA TYR A 152 9.06 13.76 12.23
C TYR A 152 8.89 12.28 11.92
N ARG A 153 7.68 11.77 12.12
CA ARG A 153 7.30 10.41 11.71
C ARG A 153 5.96 10.44 11.03
N PHE A 154 5.94 9.96 9.78
CA PHE A 154 4.74 9.70 9.01
C PHE A 154 4.33 8.26 9.29
N LEU A 155 3.12 8.09 9.83
CA LEU A 155 2.59 6.80 10.25
C LEU A 155 1.35 6.49 9.41
N GLY A 156 1.43 5.45 8.58
CA GLY A 156 0.34 4.93 7.78
C GLY A 156 -0.13 3.58 8.31
N SER A 157 -1.43 3.33 8.37
CA SER A 157 -1.98 1.99 8.62
C SER A 157 -3.12 1.72 7.65
N PHE A 158 -2.96 0.68 6.83
CA PHE A 158 -4.00 0.18 5.93
C PHE A 158 -5.12 -0.50 6.72
N GLU A 159 -4.81 -1.25 7.79
CA GLU A 159 -5.83 -1.88 8.66
C GLU A 159 -6.83 -0.82 9.17
N LYS A 160 -6.30 0.30 9.66
CA LYS A 160 -7.11 1.39 10.24
C LYS A 160 -7.55 2.43 9.22
N ARG A 161 -6.97 2.44 8.02
CA ARG A 161 -7.05 3.55 7.05
C ARG A 161 -6.70 4.89 7.71
N GLU A 162 -5.58 4.93 8.42
CA GLU A 162 -5.07 6.13 9.08
C GLU A 162 -3.77 6.61 8.43
N PHE A 163 -3.60 7.92 8.28
CA PHE A 163 -2.33 8.52 7.89
C PHE A 163 -2.08 9.76 8.75
N LYS A 164 -1.01 9.77 9.55
CA LYS A 164 -0.73 10.85 10.51
C LYS A 164 0.73 11.25 10.55
N LEU A 165 0.97 12.50 10.91
CA LEU A 165 2.29 13.06 11.17
C LEU A 165 2.48 13.27 12.67
N THR A 166 3.59 12.80 13.20
CA THR A 166 4.06 13.16 14.53
C THR A 166 5.32 14.00 14.45
N ALA A 167 5.48 14.96 15.37
CA ALA A 167 6.73 15.68 15.61
C ALA A 167 7.13 15.46 17.07
N ASN A 168 8.34 14.95 17.29
CA ASN A 168 8.86 14.60 18.62
C ASN A 168 7.84 13.78 19.45
N ASN A 169 7.24 12.76 18.80
CA ASN A 169 6.23 11.86 19.36
C ASN A 169 4.86 12.46 19.70
N LYS A 170 4.58 13.71 19.29
CA LYS A 170 3.25 14.31 19.41
C LYS A 170 2.59 14.35 18.03
N VAL A 171 1.33 13.94 17.93
CA VAL A 171 0.56 14.09 16.69
C VAL A 171 0.41 15.57 16.38
N VAL A 172 0.84 15.98 15.18
CA VAL A 172 0.76 17.37 14.70
C VAL A 172 -0.15 17.49 13.48
N ASN A 173 -0.42 16.40 12.76
CA ASN A 173 -1.41 16.38 11.69
C ASN A 173 -2.02 14.97 11.51
N ASN A 174 -3.27 14.92 11.05
CA ASN A 174 -3.96 13.73 10.55
C ASN A 174 -4.41 14.00 9.12
N PHE A 175 -3.89 13.25 8.17
CA PHE A 175 -4.20 13.37 6.75
C PHE A 175 -5.40 12.50 6.39
N ASP A 176 -6.10 12.89 5.31
CA ASP A 176 -6.96 11.96 4.59
C ASP A 176 -6.11 10.77 4.09
N PHE A 177 -6.58 9.55 4.34
CA PHE A 177 -5.82 8.34 3.99
C PHE A 177 -5.55 8.23 2.48
N GLY A 178 -6.44 8.76 1.63
CA GLY A 178 -6.24 8.80 0.18
C GLY A 178 -5.04 9.63 -0.26
N LYS A 179 -4.45 10.45 0.64
CA LYS A 179 -3.20 11.17 0.39
C LYS A 179 -1.94 10.30 0.56
N LEU A 180 -2.05 9.12 1.17
CA LEU A 180 -0.89 8.26 1.46
C LEU A 180 -0.08 7.91 0.20
N ASN A 181 -0.76 7.50 -0.87
CA ASN A 181 -0.09 7.16 -2.13
C ASN A 181 0.63 8.35 -2.77
N ASN A 182 0.12 9.57 -2.61
CA ASN A 182 0.80 10.77 -3.09
C ASN A 182 2.06 11.06 -2.25
N PHE A 183 1.96 10.89 -0.93
CA PHE A 183 3.11 11.00 -0.04
C PHE A 183 4.19 9.99 -0.39
N LEU A 184 3.83 8.71 -0.56
CA LEU A 184 4.76 7.64 -0.93
C LEU A 184 5.44 7.94 -2.27
N LYS A 185 4.69 8.40 -3.28
CA LYS A 185 5.26 8.83 -4.55
C LYS A 185 6.29 9.95 -4.36
N ASP A 186 5.99 10.96 -3.56
CA ASP A 186 6.96 12.04 -3.31
C ASP A 186 8.18 11.54 -2.54
N TYR A 187 7.99 10.67 -1.55
CA TYR A 187 9.03 10.12 -0.69
C TYR A 187 10.00 9.19 -1.42
N TYR A 188 9.50 8.38 -2.36
CA TYR A 188 10.31 7.45 -3.16
C TYR A 188 10.68 7.99 -4.55
N SER A 189 10.48 9.29 -4.83
CA SER A 189 10.65 9.85 -6.19
C SER A 189 12.09 10.19 -6.62
N GLY A 190 13.12 9.89 -5.83
CA GLY A 190 14.48 10.32 -6.18
C GLY A 190 15.54 9.24 -6.04
N ASP A 191 16.66 9.52 -6.69
CA ASP A 191 17.78 8.59 -6.78
C ASP A 191 18.65 8.65 -5.53
N PHE A 192 19.10 7.47 -5.11
CA PHE A 192 19.97 7.29 -3.96
C PHE A 192 21.45 7.38 -4.36
N ILE A 193 22.23 8.16 -3.63
CA ILE A 193 23.69 8.20 -3.70
C ILE A 193 24.21 7.62 -2.38
N PHE A 194 24.37 6.30 -2.35
CA PHE A 194 24.74 5.56 -1.14
C PHE A 194 26.10 5.98 -0.58
N GLU A 195 27.03 6.43 -1.42
CA GLU A 195 28.36 6.92 -0.98
C GLU A 195 28.28 8.20 -0.13
N LYS A 196 27.13 8.89 -0.16
CA LYS A 196 26.86 10.11 0.64
C LYS A 196 25.91 9.85 1.81
N ALA A 197 25.42 8.62 1.97
CA ALA A 197 24.57 8.24 3.08
C ALA A 197 25.39 8.05 4.38
N PHE A 198 24.71 8.07 5.52
CA PHE A 198 25.34 7.95 6.83
C PHE A 198 24.70 6.82 7.64
N GLU A 199 25.49 5.90 8.19
CA GLU A 199 25.00 4.86 9.12
C GLU A 199 24.69 5.42 10.52
N SER A 200 25.34 6.54 10.87
CA SER A 200 25.20 7.16 12.18
C SER A 200 24.15 8.27 12.18
N THR A 201 23.65 8.59 13.37
CA THR A 201 22.66 9.66 13.58
C THR A 201 23.06 10.98 12.90
N PRO A 202 22.15 11.61 12.12
CA PRO A 202 22.42 12.87 11.43
C PRO A 202 22.90 14.00 12.34
N LYS A 203 24.00 14.65 11.96
CA LYS A 203 24.54 15.86 12.63
C LYS A 203 24.62 17.08 11.71
N LYS A 204 24.70 16.86 10.41
CA LYS A 204 24.72 17.93 9.41
C LYS A 204 23.35 18.61 9.41
N ALA A 205 23.31 19.94 9.27
CA ALA A 205 22.03 20.64 9.17
C ALA A 205 21.32 20.28 7.86
N GLY A 206 19.99 20.08 7.92
CA GLY A 206 19.16 19.71 6.78
C GLY A 206 18.08 18.68 7.11
N LEU A 207 17.39 18.21 6.07
CA LEU A 207 16.39 17.15 6.16
C LEU A 207 17.01 15.81 5.84
N HIS A 208 16.87 14.86 6.75
CA HIS A 208 17.41 13.51 6.61
C HIS A 208 16.27 12.50 6.64
N VAL A 209 16.38 11.47 5.84
CA VAL A 209 15.41 10.36 5.76
C VAL A 209 16.10 9.03 5.95
N GLU A 210 15.37 8.07 6.50
CA GLU A 210 15.82 6.70 6.76
C GLU A 210 14.75 5.74 6.22
N TYR A 211 15.19 4.70 5.50
CA TYR A 211 14.34 3.82 4.69
C TYR A 211 14.21 2.39 5.23
N GLY A 212 14.62 2.15 6.48
CA GLY A 212 14.57 0.84 7.15
C GLY A 212 15.87 0.03 7.03
N ASP A 213 16.84 0.50 6.26
CA ASP A 213 18.17 -0.10 6.09
C ASP A 213 19.21 0.42 7.11
N GLY A 214 18.81 1.34 7.99
CA GLY A 214 19.71 2.00 8.94
C GLY A 214 20.55 3.11 8.33
N MET A 215 20.39 3.42 7.04
CA MET A 215 21.12 4.49 6.35
C MET A 215 20.31 5.78 6.35
N TRP A 216 20.98 6.88 6.66
CA TRP A 216 20.43 8.23 6.62
C TRP A 216 20.85 8.95 5.36
N PHE A 217 19.87 9.50 4.64
CA PHE A 217 20.09 10.25 3.41
C PHE A 217 19.70 11.72 3.61
N LEU A 218 20.66 12.62 3.40
CA LEU A 218 20.39 14.06 3.35
C LEU A 218 19.71 14.41 2.02
N LEU A 219 18.51 15.00 2.11
CA LEU A 219 17.72 15.41 0.94
C LEU A 219 18.45 16.48 0.13
N GLY A 220 18.46 16.31 -1.18
CA GLY A 220 19.16 17.17 -2.15
C GLY A 220 20.65 16.85 -2.30
N GLU A 221 21.20 15.95 -1.49
CA GLU A 221 22.62 15.55 -1.58
C GLU A 221 22.82 14.05 -1.74
N ALA A 222 22.32 13.26 -0.79
CA ALA A 222 22.41 11.79 -0.78
C ALA A 222 21.13 11.13 -1.32
N LEU A 223 20.00 11.84 -1.22
CA LEU A 223 18.77 11.51 -1.94
C LEU A 223 18.41 12.66 -2.86
N LEU A 224 18.36 12.44 -4.17
CA LEU A 224 18.13 13.46 -5.18
C LEU A 224 16.64 13.84 -5.33
N VAL A 225 15.97 14.07 -4.20
CA VAL A 225 14.60 14.62 -4.14
C VAL A 225 14.68 16.09 -3.76
N LYS A 226 13.84 16.93 -4.40
CA LYS A 226 13.67 18.33 -3.98
C LYS A 226 13.17 18.38 -2.54
N PRO A 227 13.90 18.97 -1.57
CA PRO A 227 13.48 19.02 -0.17
C PRO A 227 12.08 19.60 0.03
N SER A 228 11.68 20.54 -0.83
CA SER A 228 10.35 21.18 -0.82
C SER A 228 9.19 20.19 -0.88
N LYS A 229 9.37 19.01 -1.51
CA LYS A 229 8.34 17.97 -1.56
C LYS A 229 8.04 17.39 -0.19
N ILE A 230 9.06 17.09 0.61
CA ILE A 230 8.86 16.55 1.96
C ILE A 230 8.50 17.66 2.95
N ILE A 231 9.05 18.86 2.74
CA ILE A 231 8.68 20.05 3.53
C ILE A 231 7.20 20.35 3.39
N SER A 232 6.61 20.28 2.19
CA SER A 232 5.18 20.56 2.02
C SER A 232 4.30 19.59 2.81
N TRP A 233 4.70 18.33 2.96
CA TRP A 233 4.01 17.38 3.84
C TRP A 233 4.16 17.72 5.32
N ILE A 234 5.37 18.10 5.76
CA ILE A 234 5.64 18.49 7.15
C ILE A 234 4.87 19.77 7.55
N GLU A 235 4.79 20.73 6.63
CA GLU A 235 4.23 22.06 6.86
C GLU A 235 2.78 22.18 6.38
N SER A 236 2.25 21.14 5.75
CA SER A 236 0.81 21.09 5.47
C SER A 236 0.06 21.12 6.79
N HIS A 237 -0.74 22.17 6.96
CA HIS A 237 -1.67 22.28 8.07
C HIS A 237 -2.97 21.56 7.69
N PRO A 238 -3.68 20.95 8.67
CA PRO A 238 -4.99 20.35 8.42
C PRO A 238 -6.00 21.34 7.85
#